data_AF-A0A917SMU4-F1
#
_entry.id   AF-A0A917SMU4-F1
#
_cell.length_a   1.000
_cell.length_b   1.000
_cell.length_c   1.000
_cell.angle_alpha   90.00
_cell.angle_beta   90.00
_cell.angle_gamma   90.00
#
_symmetry.space_group_name_H-M   'P 1'
#
loop_
_entity.id
_entity.type
_entity.pdbx_description
1 polymer ?
#
loop_
_entity_poly.entity_id
_entity_poly.type
_entity_poly.pdbx_seq_one_letter_code
_entity_poly.pdbx_strand_id
1 'polypeptide(L)'
;MVALLRQHREAQDRERQVAAQLWTDGDWLFATPIGAPINPRTDYTEWKRLLNAAGVRDARLHDAGHTAATVLLVLGVPERAVMGIMGWSHSAMAARYQHVTVHIRSNRTLMDGAAA
;
A
#
# COMPACT_ATOMS: atom_id res chain seq x y z
N MET A 1 -2.12 -1.24 -13.48
CA MET A 1 -3.14 -0.85 -12.48
C MET A 1 -4.56 -1.03 -13.00
N VAL A 2 -4.96 -0.40 -14.11
CA VAL A 2 -6.34 -0.51 -14.66
C VAL A 2 -6.76 -1.95 -14.94
N ALA A 3 -5.86 -2.79 -15.47
CA ALA A 3 -6.17 -4.20 -15.74
C ALA A 3 -6.56 -5.00 -14.47
N LEU A 4 -5.85 -4.80 -13.36
CA LEU A 4 -6.14 -5.48 -12.09
C LEU A 4 -7.49 -5.05 -11.52
N LEU A 5 -7.81 -3.75 -11.59
CA LEU A 5 -9.11 -3.25 -11.14
C LEU A 5 -10.27 -3.76 -12.00
N ARG A 6 -10.06 -3.94 -13.31
CA ARG A 6 -11.05 -4.58 -14.20
C ARG A 6 -11.25 -6.05 -13.83
N GLN A 7 -10.18 -6.79 -13.62
CA GLN A 7 -10.24 -8.19 -13.21
C GLN A 7 -10.96 -8.35 -11.86
N HIS A 8 -10.67 -7.46 -10.90
CA HIS A 8 -11.35 -7.41 -9.62
C HIS A 8 -12.85 -7.13 -9.79
N ARG A 9 -13.20 -6.17 -10.66
CA ARG A 9 -14.61 -5.87 -10.95
C ARG A 9 -15.35 -7.07 -11.54
N GLU A 10 -14.75 -7.76 -12.49
CA GLU A 10 -15.31 -8.99 -13.06
C GLU A 10 -15.50 -10.09 -12.02
N ALA A 11 -14.58 -10.20 -11.05
CA ALA A 11 -14.72 -11.13 -9.93
C ALA A 11 -15.91 -10.76 -9.03
N GLN A 12 -16.06 -9.50 -8.67
CA GLN A 12 -17.21 -9.04 -7.88
C GLN A 12 -18.54 -9.19 -8.62
N ASP A 13 -18.57 -8.96 -9.93
CA ASP A 13 -19.78 -9.15 -10.72
C ASP A 13 -20.21 -10.64 -10.73
N ARG A 14 -19.24 -11.57 -10.72
CA ARG A 14 -19.52 -13.01 -10.53
C ARG A 14 -20.00 -13.31 -9.11
N GLU A 15 -19.35 -12.76 -8.09
CA GLU A 15 -19.78 -12.92 -6.69
C GLU A 15 -21.22 -12.43 -6.48
N ARG A 16 -21.58 -11.29 -7.10
CA ARG A 16 -22.94 -10.74 -7.08
C ARG A 16 -23.96 -11.67 -7.70
N GLN A 17 -23.65 -12.27 -8.84
CA GLN A 17 -24.53 -13.25 -9.48
C GLN A 17 -24.74 -14.48 -8.59
N VAL A 18 -23.68 -14.95 -7.92
CA VAL A 18 -23.74 -16.11 -7.02
C VAL A 18 -24.51 -15.80 -5.73
N ALA A 19 -24.28 -14.63 -5.11
CA ALA A 19 -24.96 -14.23 -3.90
C ALA A 19 -26.47 -13.96 -4.12
N ALA A 20 -26.83 -13.53 -5.34
CA ALA A 20 -28.21 -13.23 -5.73
C ALA A 20 -28.90 -12.31 -4.70
N GLN A 21 -29.94 -12.82 -4.04
CA GLN A 21 -30.73 -12.09 -3.05
C GLN A 21 -30.00 -11.84 -1.72
N LEU A 22 -28.84 -12.47 -1.49
CA LEU A 22 -27.97 -12.19 -0.34
C LEU A 22 -27.03 -11.00 -0.60
N TRP A 23 -26.97 -10.49 -1.84
CA TRP A 23 -26.13 -9.36 -2.17
C TRP A 23 -26.60 -8.07 -1.49
N THR A 24 -25.67 -7.37 -0.84
CA THR A 24 -25.88 -6.06 -0.23
C THR A 24 -25.25 -4.98 -1.09
N ASP A 25 -26.06 -4.05 -1.60
CA ASP A 25 -25.56 -2.90 -2.36
C ASP A 25 -25.00 -1.81 -1.42
N GLY A 26 -23.79 -1.33 -1.70
CA GLY A 26 -23.11 -0.32 -0.87
C GLY A 26 -21.97 0.42 -1.56
N ASP A 27 -21.89 0.37 -2.89
CA ASP A 27 -20.88 1.04 -3.73
C ASP A 27 -19.40 0.79 -3.32
N TRP A 28 -19.14 -0.32 -2.62
CA TRP A 28 -17.80 -0.70 -2.18
C TRP A 28 -16.96 -1.23 -3.35
N LEU A 29 -15.78 -0.62 -3.57
CA LEU A 29 -14.83 -1.13 -4.56
C LEU A 29 -14.27 -2.51 -4.17
N PHE A 30 -14.07 -2.75 -2.86
CA PHE A 30 -13.70 -4.05 -2.32
C PHE A 30 -14.77 -4.44 -1.31
N ALA A 31 -15.46 -5.55 -1.62
CA ALA A 31 -16.55 -6.07 -0.82
C ALA A 31 -16.29 -7.54 -0.51
N THR A 32 -16.96 -8.04 0.52
CA THR A 32 -17.12 -9.48 0.72
C THR A 32 -17.91 -10.09 -0.44
N PRO A 33 -17.90 -11.43 -0.61
CA PRO A 33 -18.64 -12.08 -1.69
C PRO A 33 -20.17 -11.84 -1.69
N ILE A 34 -20.72 -11.27 -0.61
CA ILE A 34 -22.13 -10.88 -0.49
C ILE A 34 -22.35 -9.36 -0.60
N GLY A 35 -21.37 -8.60 -1.07
CA GLY A 35 -21.48 -7.14 -1.26
C GLY A 35 -21.33 -6.30 0.01
N ALA A 36 -21.22 -6.93 1.18
CA ALA A 36 -21.02 -6.23 2.45
C ALA A 36 -19.57 -5.70 2.58
N PRO A 37 -19.34 -4.64 3.39
CA PRO A 37 -18.00 -4.12 3.65
C PRO A 37 -17.10 -5.17 4.32
N ILE A 38 -15.80 -5.14 3.98
CA ILE A 38 -14.82 -6.04 4.57
C ILE A 38 -14.60 -5.69 6.04
N ASN A 39 -14.65 -6.69 6.92
CA ASN A 39 -14.37 -6.49 8.33
C ASN A 39 -12.86 -6.17 8.54
N PRO A 40 -12.50 -5.08 9.26
CA PRO A 40 -11.10 -4.68 9.46
C PRO A 40 -10.21 -5.76 10.10
N ARG A 41 -10.76 -6.63 10.95
CA ARG A 41 -10.02 -7.75 11.54
C ARG A 41 -9.71 -8.83 10.51
N THR A 42 -10.62 -9.06 9.58
CA THR A 42 -10.42 -10.01 8.48
C THR A 42 -9.34 -9.48 7.54
N ASP A 43 -9.46 -8.21 7.13
CA ASP A 43 -8.45 -7.53 6.33
C ASP A 43 -7.04 -7.58 6.98
N TYR A 44 -6.96 -7.28 8.27
CA TYR A 44 -5.69 -7.39 9.01
C TYR A 44 -5.15 -8.83 9.05
N THR A 45 -6.02 -9.84 9.17
CA THR A 45 -5.61 -11.25 9.17
C THR A 45 -5.06 -11.67 7.81
N GLU A 46 -5.73 -11.29 6.70
CA GLU A 46 -5.23 -11.54 5.36
C GLU A 46 -3.91 -10.81 5.11
N TRP A 47 -3.75 -9.59 5.60
CA TRP A 47 -2.47 -8.89 5.58
C TRP A 47 -1.35 -9.70 6.25
N LYS A 48 -1.58 -10.29 7.44
CA LYS A 48 -0.58 -11.14 8.09
C LYS A 48 -0.24 -12.38 7.25
N ARG A 49 -1.23 -12.99 6.60
CA ARG A 49 -1.02 -14.14 5.71
C ARG A 49 -0.17 -13.76 4.50
N LEU A 50 -0.43 -12.59 3.89
CA LEU A 50 0.37 -12.09 2.78
C LEU A 50 1.83 -11.84 3.17
N LEU A 51 2.09 -11.27 4.35
CA LEU A 51 3.46 -11.09 4.85
C LEU A 51 4.18 -12.42 5.01
N ASN A 52 3.50 -13.43 5.57
CA ASN A 52 4.05 -14.76 5.73
C ASN A 52 4.35 -15.43 4.38
N ALA A 53 3.39 -15.38 3.45
CA ALA A 53 3.54 -15.93 2.11
C ALA A 53 4.68 -15.26 1.31
N ALA A 54 4.90 -13.97 1.53
CA ALA A 54 6.00 -13.22 0.93
C ALA A 54 7.36 -13.46 1.63
N GLY A 55 7.39 -14.19 2.75
CA GLY A 55 8.61 -14.45 3.51
C GLY A 55 9.23 -13.21 4.16
N VAL A 56 8.44 -12.16 4.37
CA VAL A 56 8.92 -10.90 4.96
C VAL A 56 8.63 -10.84 6.46
N ARG A 57 9.31 -9.93 7.16
CA ARG A 57 9.12 -9.73 8.60
C ARG A 57 7.66 -9.42 8.93
N ASP A 58 7.30 -9.73 10.17
CA ASP A 58 6.03 -9.33 10.73
C ASP A 58 5.91 -7.79 10.79
N ALA A 59 4.81 -7.25 10.27
CA ALA A 59 4.55 -5.82 10.21
C ALA A 59 3.05 -5.49 10.30
N ARG A 60 2.72 -4.26 10.71
CA ARG A 60 1.36 -3.73 10.70
C ARG A 60 1.00 -3.24 9.29
N LEU A 61 -0.29 -3.18 8.96
CA LEU A 61 -0.74 -2.70 7.65
C LEU A 61 -0.25 -1.27 7.37
N HIS A 62 -0.28 -0.40 8.38
CA HIS A 62 0.21 0.98 8.26
C HIS A 62 1.72 1.07 7.93
N ASP A 63 2.52 0.07 8.30
CA ASP A 63 3.96 0.05 8.01
C ASP A 63 4.23 -0.06 6.50
N ALA A 64 3.29 -0.58 5.71
CA ALA A 64 3.37 -0.58 4.26
C ALA A 64 3.36 0.86 3.71
N GLY A 65 2.50 1.72 4.27
CA GLY A 65 2.47 3.15 3.94
C GLY A 65 3.75 3.87 4.35
N HIS A 66 4.33 3.54 5.50
CA HIS A 66 5.64 4.04 5.93
C HIS A 66 6.77 3.63 4.97
N THR A 67 6.74 2.38 4.51
CA THR A 67 7.72 1.84 3.56
C THR A 67 7.60 2.54 2.21
N ALA A 68 6.38 2.71 1.69
CA ALA A 68 6.12 3.39 0.43
C ALA A 68 6.66 4.84 0.44
N ALA A 69 6.39 5.59 1.51
CA ALA A 69 6.90 6.95 1.64
C ALA A 69 8.44 7.01 1.66
N THR A 70 9.06 6.09 2.41
CA THR A 70 10.53 5.98 2.46
C THR A 70 11.11 5.71 1.07
N VAL A 71 10.53 4.75 0.34
CA VAL A 71 10.96 4.40 -1.02
C VAL A 71 10.83 5.60 -1.96
N LEU A 72 9.69 6.30 -1.95
CA LEU A 72 9.48 7.49 -2.79
C LEU A 72 10.54 8.58 -2.51
N LEU A 73 10.83 8.83 -1.24
CA LEU A 73 11.84 9.84 -0.85
C LEU A 73 13.27 9.41 -1.23
N VAL A 74 13.60 8.12 -1.10
CA VAL A 74 14.90 7.57 -1.52
C VAL A 74 15.10 7.65 -3.04
N LEU A 75 14.02 7.48 -3.80
CA LEU A 75 13.98 7.69 -5.25
C LEU A 75 14.03 9.17 -5.65
N GLY A 76 14.06 10.09 -4.69
CA GLY A 76 14.19 11.53 -4.94
C GLY A 76 12.89 12.22 -5.33
N VAL A 77 11.74 11.58 -5.13
CA VAL A 77 10.43 12.23 -5.33
C VAL A 77 10.33 13.44 -4.40
N PRO A 78 9.96 14.63 -4.90
CA PRO A 78 9.87 15.83 -4.06
C PRO A 78 8.93 15.65 -2.88
N GLU A 79 9.31 16.17 -1.72
CA GLU A 79 8.55 15.99 -0.46
C GLU A 79 7.08 16.40 -0.60
N ARG A 80 6.80 17.53 -1.25
CA ARG A 80 5.43 18.00 -1.55
C ARG A 80 4.63 16.97 -2.36
N ALA A 81 5.25 16.30 -3.31
CA ALA A 81 4.60 15.28 -4.13
C ALA A 81 4.34 14.00 -3.31
N VAL A 82 5.30 13.59 -2.47
CA VAL A 82 5.11 12.47 -1.54
C VAL A 82 3.96 12.77 -0.57
N MET A 83 3.91 13.97 0.00
CA MET A 83 2.78 14.38 0.87
C MET A 83 1.44 14.32 0.14
N GLY A 84 1.38 14.74 -1.12
CA GLY A 84 0.18 14.63 -1.95
C GLY A 84 -0.25 13.18 -2.19
N ILE A 85 0.70 12.31 -2.55
CA ILE A 85 0.44 10.87 -2.76
C ILE A 85 -0.03 10.19 -1.46
N MET A 86 0.59 10.53 -0.33
CA MET A 86 0.29 9.92 0.97
C MET A 86 -0.92 10.56 1.68
N GLY A 87 -1.48 11.64 1.14
CA GLY A 87 -2.58 12.37 1.76
C GLY A 87 -2.22 13.08 3.06
N TRP A 88 -0.94 13.44 3.26
CA TRP A 88 -0.49 14.08 4.50
C TRP A 88 -0.68 15.59 4.44
N SER A 89 -1.40 16.13 5.43
CA SER A 89 -1.63 17.57 5.57
C SER A 89 -0.49 18.32 6.26
N HIS A 90 0.35 17.64 7.05
CA HIS A 90 1.44 18.25 7.82
C HIS A 90 2.82 17.69 7.47
N SER A 91 3.79 18.58 7.26
CA SER A 91 5.19 18.25 6.95
C SER A 91 5.90 17.49 8.08
N ALA A 92 5.41 17.58 9.32
CA ALA A 92 5.91 16.77 10.44
C ALA A 92 5.82 15.26 10.17
N MET A 93 4.87 14.82 9.33
CA MET A 93 4.80 13.43 8.88
C MET A 93 5.93 13.09 7.91
N ALA A 94 6.27 13.97 6.98
CA ALA A 94 7.39 13.79 6.06
C ALA A 94 8.76 13.84 6.77
N ALA A 95 8.89 14.69 7.81
CA ALA A 95 10.11 14.80 8.62
C ALA A 95 10.51 13.48 9.29
N ARG A 96 9.53 12.60 9.61
CA ARG A 96 9.80 11.25 10.13
C ARG A 96 10.64 10.39 9.18
N TYR A 97 10.74 10.72 7.90
CA TYR A 97 11.47 9.92 6.91
C TYR A 97 12.74 10.61 6.38
N GLN A 98 12.93 11.90 6.68
CA GLN A 98 14.11 12.66 6.25
C GLN A 98 15.43 12.07 6.78
N HIS A 99 15.43 11.42 7.95
CA HIS A 99 16.64 10.78 8.48
C HIS A 99 17.06 9.52 7.71
N VAL A 100 16.10 8.79 7.12
CA VAL A 100 16.37 7.57 6.35
C VAL A 100 16.98 7.91 4.99
N THR A 101 16.51 8.99 4.36
CA THR A 101 17.09 9.47 3.09
C THR A 101 18.50 10.01 3.24
N VAL A 102 18.84 10.67 4.36
CA VAL A 102 20.21 11.13 4.62
C VAL A 102 21.17 9.93 4.72
N HIS A 103 20.79 8.85 5.42
CA HIS A 103 21.67 7.68 5.59
C HIS A 103 21.89 6.91 4.27
N ILE A 104 20.85 6.75 3.45
CA ILE A 104 20.95 6.02 2.17
C ILE A 104 21.71 6.83 1.11
N ARG A 105 21.56 8.17 1.09
CA ARG A 105 22.31 9.02 0.15
C ARG A 105 23.81 9.01 0.43
N SER A 106 24.24 8.97 1.69
CA SER A 106 25.66 8.84 2.05
C SER A 106 26.30 7.54 1.53
N ASN A 107 25.52 6.46 1.38
CA ASN A 107 26.02 5.18 0.87
C ASN A 107 26.08 5.11 -0.67
N ARG A 108 25.34 5.96 -1.39
CA ARG A 108 25.37 5.99 -2.86
C ARG A 108 26.66 6.59 -3.40
N THR A 109 27.20 7.61 -2.73
CA THR A 109 28.48 8.24 -3.09
C THR A 109 29.67 7.28 -3.02
N LEU A 110 29.58 6.19 -2.24
CA LEU A 110 30.64 5.17 -2.14
C LEU A 110 30.61 4.13 -3.27
N MET A 111 29.47 3.93 -3.95
CA MET A 111 29.32 2.96 -5.04
C MET A 111 29.66 3.57 -6.42
N ASP A 112 29.47 4.88 -6.59
CA ASP A 112 29.79 5.58 -7.84
C ASP A 112 31.29 5.93 -7.97
N GLY A 113 32.07 5.84 -6.87
CA GLY A 113 33.51 6.10 -6.84
C GLY A 113 34.41 4.86 -7.03
N ALA A 114 33.84 3.66 -7.13
CA ALA A 114 34.59 2.41 -7.28
C ALA A 114 34.64 1.90 -8.74
N ALA A 115 34.13 2.68 -9.70
CA ALA A 115 34.08 2.36 -11.12
C ALA A 115 34.82 3.37 -12.02
N ALA A 116 35.85 4.05 -11.48
CA ALA A 116 36.72 4.97 -12.22
C ALA A 116 38.18 4.49 -12.20
#